data_AF-A0A7V8VHE0-F1
#
_entry.id   AF-A0A7V8VHE0-F1
#
_cell.length_a   1.000
_cell.length_b   1.000
_cell.length_c   1.000
_cell.angle_alpha   90.00
_cell.angle_beta   90.00
_cell.angle_gamma   90.00
#
_symmetry.space_group_name_H-M   'P 1'
#
loop_
_entity.id
_entity.type
_entity.pdbx_description
1 polymer ?
#
loop_
_entity_poly.entity_id
_entity_poly.type
_entity_poly.pdbx_seq_one_letter_code
_entity_poly.pdbx_strand_id
1 'polypeptide(L)'
;MYAYRNITNLNIFHQSYRFPLISWRWIWILVLAWGIDTQQCYSQSQDLRHRFLHEAPQKWKEHKQRCSELCLQLELKSWLRVPDSVKFDTSTIPNDYFYTLRDKSGTRLLSILGSRDSIYTCWAVNDKYAFELNRKGPSNPWLLVRINGNPKDSFIHSYASMALHNHNDYWSTSPFVLYKISLEQLVKQPGFEVVHAEQIDKGQQQLVRVEFRSPKKVAVLGSSSIDYCYENGWIIFDPERYWIPLEYKASVTWLGAQEIKTEEHGAMEYTKISHELPVLKQMDGRIKGKSTKGIPVELDFVFRTEYLIREYVPSVEEFTLSAFGLPEPVGVEWERPVRWYLWLTLAGMVCLVAGGVFYWLSRRRAGGES
;
A
#
# COMPACT_ATOMS: atom_id res chain seq x y z
N MET A 1 -38.42 -53.07 3.04
CA MET A 1 -38.25 -53.99 1.90
C MET A 1 -37.31 -53.33 0.89
N TYR A 2 -36.00 -53.55 0.99
CA TYR A 2 -35.01 -53.56 -0.10
C TYR A 2 -33.72 -54.22 0.41
N ALA A 3 -33.06 -54.94 -0.47
CA ALA A 3 -32.24 -56.13 -0.23
C ALA A 3 -30.90 -55.91 0.49
N TYR A 4 -30.60 -56.85 1.41
CA TYR A 4 -29.25 -57.24 1.81
C TYR A 4 -28.55 -57.91 0.62
N ARG A 5 -27.33 -57.46 0.26
CA ARG A 5 -26.51 -58.09 -0.78
C ARG A 5 -25.18 -58.56 -0.18
N ASN A 6 -24.95 -59.86 -0.36
CA ASN A 6 -23.76 -60.64 -0.02
C ASN A 6 -22.45 -59.98 -0.50
N ILE A 7 -21.45 -59.96 0.38
CA ILE A 7 -20.03 -59.89 0.01
C ILE A 7 -19.38 -61.17 0.51
N THR A 8 -19.21 -62.12 -0.39
CA THR A 8 -18.39 -63.33 -0.21
C THR A 8 -17.16 -63.21 -1.11
N ASN A 9 -16.02 -63.68 -0.57
CA ASN A 9 -14.75 -63.97 -1.25
C ASN A 9 -13.81 -62.80 -1.55
N LEU A 10 -13.07 -62.38 -0.52
CA LEU A 10 -11.72 -61.84 -0.67
C LEU A 10 -10.72 -62.96 -0.32
N ASN A 11 -10.31 -63.72 -1.34
CA ASN A 11 -9.17 -64.62 -1.24
C ASN A 11 -7.90 -63.77 -1.18
N ILE A 12 -7.39 -63.58 0.04
CA ILE A 12 -6.11 -62.93 0.29
C ILE A 12 -5.01 -63.90 -0.14
N PHE A 13 -4.37 -63.61 -1.28
CA PHE A 13 -3.12 -64.25 -1.68
C PHE A 13 -2.03 -63.87 -0.66
N HIS A 14 -1.69 -64.81 0.24
CA HIS A 14 -0.46 -64.75 1.04
C HIS A 14 0.75 -65.01 0.12
N GLN A 15 1.19 -63.98 -0.62
CA GLN A 15 2.56 -63.96 -1.13
C GLN A 15 3.48 -63.67 0.06
N SER A 16 4.20 -64.70 0.51
CA SER A 16 5.28 -64.60 1.47
C SER A 16 6.46 -63.83 0.84
N TYR A 17 6.38 -62.50 0.87
CA TYR A 17 7.51 -61.63 0.58
C TYR A 17 8.61 -61.91 1.60
N ARG A 18 9.63 -62.67 1.20
CA ARG A 18 10.90 -62.73 1.91
C ARG A 18 11.56 -61.36 1.77
N PHE A 19 11.31 -60.48 2.73
CA PHE A 19 12.07 -59.24 2.85
C PHE A 19 13.55 -59.60 2.93
N PRO A 20 14.42 -59.05 2.06
CA PRO A 20 15.85 -59.20 2.25
C PRO A 20 16.18 -58.67 3.64
N LEU A 21 17.03 -59.40 4.38
CA LEU A 21 17.54 -58.98 5.69
C LEU A 21 18.27 -57.63 5.51
N ILE A 22 17.53 -56.53 5.63
CA ILE A 22 18.11 -55.19 5.73
C ILE A 22 18.91 -55.23 7.04
N SER A 23 20.23 -55.31 6.90
CA SER A 23 21.11 -55.37 8.06
C SER A 23 20.83 -54.14 8.94
N TRP A 24 20.76 -54.34 10.26
CA TRP A 24 20.55 -53.27 11.25
C TRP A 24 21.47 -52.06 11.07
N ARG A 25 22.63 -52.25 10.43
CA ARG A 25 23.55 -51.17 10.05
C ARG A 25 22.91 -50.12 9.13
N TRP A 26 22.07 -50.53 8.18
CA TRP A 26 21.38 -49.61 7.27
C TRP A 26 20.31 -48.80 7.98
N ILE A 27 19.63 -49.38 8.99
CA ILE A 27 18.66 -48.66 9.81
C ILE A 27 19.37 -47.54 10.60
N TRP A 28 20.52 -47.83 11.22
CA TRP A 28 21.30 -46.82 11.94
C TRP A 28 21.85 -45.71 11.03
N ILE A 29 22.29 -46.05 9.82
CA ILE A 29 22.74 -45.04 8.84
C ILE A 29 21.57 -44.13 8.42
N LEU A 30 20.38 -44.68 8.20
CA LEU A 30 19.19 -43.89 7.86
C LEU A 30 18.75 -42.98 9.02
N VAL A 31 18.79 -43.48 10.25
CA VAL A 31 18.47 -42.67 11.45
C VAL A 31 19.48 -41.54 11.66
N LEU A 32 20.77 -41.81 11.45
CA LEU A 32 21.81 -40.77 11.56
C LEU A 32 21.72 -39.75 10.42
N ALA A 33 21.46 -40.18 9.19
CA ALA A 33 21.25 -39.28 8.06
C ALA A 33 20.03 -38.37 8.28
N TRP A 34 18.91 -38.93 8.76
CA TRP A 34 17.73 -38.13 9.14
C TRP A 34 18.00 -37.16 10.31
N GLY A 35 18.84 -37.56 11.27
CA GLY A 35 19.22 -36.70 12.39
C GLY A 35 20.04 -35.47 11.98
N ILE A 36 20.93 -35.61 10.99
CA ILE A 36 21.79 -34.51 10.53
C ILE A 36 20.98 -33.48 9.74
N ASP A 37 20.12 -33.93 8.80
CA ASP A 37 19.30 -33.03 7.99
C ASP A 37 18.31 -32.22 8.84
N THR A 38 17.71 -32.85 9.86
CA THR A 38 16.78 -32.15 10.76
C THR A 38 17.46 -31.08 11.61
N GLN A 39 18.69 -31.30 12.06
CA GLN A 39 19.44 -30.31 12.83
C GLN A 39 19.86 -29.11 11.97
N GLN A 40 20.26 -29.35 10.71
CA GLN A 40 20.59 -28.28 9.77
C GLN A 40 19.37 -27.43 9.42
N CYS A 41 18.24 -28.06 9.09
CA CYS A 41 16.97 -27.37 8.85
C CYS A 41 16.51 -26.54 10.07
N TYR A 42 16.66 -27.09 11.28
CA TYR A 42 16.32 -26.38 12.51
C TYR A 42 17.23 -25.15 12.72
N SER A 43 18.54 -25.30 12.56
CA SER A 43 19.49 -24.19 12.70
C SER A 43 19.24 -23.08 11.68
N GLN A 44 18.96 -23.44 10.42
CA GLN A 44 18.63 -22.47 9.37
C GLN A 44 17.31 -21.74 9.69
N SER A 45 16.31 -22.47 10.18
CA SER A 45 15.02 -21.87 10.58
C SER A 45 15.18 -20.87 11.73
N GLN A 46 16.02 -21.17 12.72
CA GLN A 46 16.32 -20.26 13.83
C GLN A 46 17.05 -19.00 13.37
N ASP A 47 18.02 -19.13 12.44
CA ASP A 47 18.72 -17.98 11.85
C ASP A 47 17.75 -17.07 11.08
N LEU A 48 16.92 -17.64 10.20
CA LEU A 48 15.93 -16.89 9.43
C LEU A 48 14.88 -16.22 10.33
N ARG A 49 14.44 -16.91 11.39
CA ARG A 49 13.56 -16.34 12.42
C ARG A 49 14.21 -15.13 13.10
N HIS A 50 15.46 -15.26 13.51
CA HIS A 50 16.21 -14.17 14.14
C HIS A 50 16.37 -12.99 13.18
N ARG A 51 16.77 -13.24 11.93
CA ARG A 51 16.88 -12.21 10.89
C ARG A 51 15.54 -11.51 10.65
N PHE A 52 14.45 -12.23 10.47
CA PHE A 52 13.13 -11.62 10.28
C PHE A 52 12.75 -10.69 11.44
N LEU A 53 12.93 -11.13 12.69
CA LEU A 53 12.52 -10.34 13.87
C LEU A 53 13.38 -9.08 14.10
N HIS A 54 14.64 -9.07 13.66
CA HIS A 54 15.57 -7.97 13.90
C HIS A 54 15.83 -7.11 12.66
N GLU A 55 16.04 -7.73 11.50
CA GLU A 55 16.38 -7.08 10.24
C GLU A 55 15.14 -6.44 9.58
N ALA A 56 14.01 -7.18 9.52
CA ALA A 56 12.84 -6.73 8.77
C ALA A 56 12.24 -5.41 9.31
N PRO A 57 12.01 -5.22 10.63
CA PRO A 57 11.49 -3.96 11.15
C PRO A 57 12.38 -2.75 10.86
N GLN A 58 13.70 -2.94 10.89
CA GLN A 58 14.64 -1.88 10.52
C GLN A 58 14.52 -1.55 9.03
N LYS A 59 14.51 -2.58 8.17
CA LYS A 59 14.36 -2.42 6.72
C LYS A 59 13.04 -1.76 6.33
N TRP A 60 11.94 -2.08 7.01
CA TRP A 60 10.65 -1.43 6.82
C TRP A 60 10.70 0.06 7.16
N LYS A 61 11.37 0.42 8.26
CA LYS A 61 11.59 1.81 8.64
C LYS A 61 12.46 2.56 7.63
N GLU A 62 13.55 1.94 7.17
CA GLU A 62 14.43 2.48 6.12
C GLU A 62 13.64 2.74 4.83
N HIS A 63 12.83 1.77 4.39
CA HIS A 63 11.98 1.90 3.20
C HIS A 63 10.98 3.04 3.34
N LYS A 64 10.24 3.11 4.46
CA LYS A 64 9.30 4.21 4.75
C LYS A 64 9.97 5.57 4.73
N GLN A 65 11.17 5.67 5.32
CA GLN A 65 11.94 6.90 5.33
C GLN A 65 12.29 7.34 3.90
N ARG A 66 12.81 6.41 3.08
CA ARG A 66 13.13 6.69 1.67
C ARG A 66 11.88 7.11 0.89
N CYS A 67 10.76 6.41 1.05
CA CYS A 67 9.50 6.81 0.41
C CYS A 67 9.03 8.21 0.83
N SER A 68 9.21 8.59 2.11
CA SER A 68 8.83 9.92 2.63
C SER A 68 9.69 11.07 2.08
N GLU A 69 10.83 10.75 1.47
CA GLU A 69 11.71 11.72 0.83
C GLU A 69 11.32 12.00 -0.62
N LEU A 70 10.46 11.16 -1.21
CA LEU A 70 10.02 11.29 -2.59
C LEU A 70 8.76 12.16 -2.70
N CYS A 71 8.68 12.93 -3.79
CA CYS A 71 7.45 13.57 -4.21
C CYS A 71 6.74 12.61 -5.16
N LEU A 72 5.56 12.13 -4.78
CA LEU A 72 4.89 11.01 -5.45
C LEU A 72 3.49 11.40 -5.91
N GLN A 73 3.17 10.97 -7.11
CA GLN A 73 1.81 10.88 -7.61
C GLN A 73 1.40 9.41 -7.64
N LEU A 74 0.23 9.12 -7.10
CA LEU A 74 -0.36 7.79 -7.01
C LEU A 74 -1.71 7.81 -7.69
N GLU A 75 -1.90 6.91 -8.65
CA GLU A 75 -3.22 6.54 -9.13
C GLU A 75 -3.53 5.12 -8.64
N LEU A 76 -4.73 4.92 -8.13
CA LEU A 76 -5.20 3.65 -7.61
C LEU A 76 -6.48 3.26 -8.30
N LYS A 77 -6.55 2.03 -8.80
CA LYS A 77 -7.79 1.44 -9.30
C LYS A 77 -8.07 0.20 -8.50
N SER A 78 -9.26 0.12 -7.90
CA SER A 78 -9.65 -1.05 -7.10
C SER A 78 -10.92 -1.67 -7.63
N TRP A 79 -10.87 -2.98 -7.84
CA TRP A 79 -11.99 -3.82 -8.22
C TRP A 79 -12.31 -4.76 -7.06
N LEU A 80 -13.60 -4.84 -6.71
CA LEU A 80 -14.10 -5.81 -5.74
C LEU A 80 -15.16 -6.66 -6.43
N ARG A 81 -14.94 -7.97 -6.46
CA ARG A 81 -15.95 -8.96 -6.80
C ARG A 81 -16.48 -9.56 -5.51
N VAL A 82 -17.78 -9.45 -5.31
CA VAL A 82 -18.51 -10.13 -4.23
C VAL A 82 -19.22 -11.38 -4.80
N PRO A 83 -19.51 -12.40 -3.98
CA PRO A 83 -20.30 -13.55 -4.41
C PRO A 83 -21.73 -13.15 -4.79
N ASP A 84 -22.33 -13.84 -5.76
CA ASP A 84 -23.71 -13.61 -6.21
C ASP A 84 -24.74 -13.80 -5.08
N SER A 85 -24.40 -14.60 -4.06
CA SER A 85 -25.23 -14.83 -2.87
C SER A 85 -25.36 -13.58 -1.99
N VAL A 86 -24.41 -12.65 -2.09
CA VAL A 86 -24.43 -11.40 -1.35
C VAL A 86 -25.13 -10.36 -2.21
N LYS A 87 -26.38 -10.02 -1.86
CA LYS A 87 -27.19 -8.97 -2.50
C LYS A 87 -26.66 -7.56 -2.21
N PHE A 88 -25.38 -7.31 -2.47
CA PHE A 88 -24.88 -5.96 -2.63
C PHE A 88 -25.11 -5.57 -4.09
N ASP A 89 -25.72 -4.40 -4.30
CA ASP A 89 -25.72 -3.72 -5.58
C ASP A 89 -24.31 -3.17 -5.85
N THR A 90 -23.39 -4.10 -6.11
CA THR A 90 -22.02 -3.86 -6.54
C THR A 90 -21.96 -4.23 -8.00
N SER A 91 -22.49 -3.35 -8.85
CA SER A 91 -21.90 -3.26 -10.18
C SER A 91 -20.39 -3.10 -9.99
N THR A 92 -19.60 -3.87 -10.74
CA THR A 92 -18.13 -3.93 -10.72
C THR A 92 -17.50 -2.63 -11.23
N ILE A 93 -18.01 -1.48 -10.79
CA ILE A 93 -17.46 -0.18 -11.12
C ILE A 93 -16.19 -0.04 -10.27
N PRO A 94 -15.00 0.06 -10.89
CA PRO A 94 -13.80 0.33 -10.14
C PRO A 94 -13.95 1.65 -9.40
N ASN A 95 -13.53 1.66 -8.13
CA ASN A 95 -13.28 2.93 -7.48
C ASN A 95 -11.91 3.41 -7.98
N ASP A 96 -11.92 4.48 -8.76
CA ASP A 96 -10.72 5.16 -9.22
C ASP A 96 -10.36 6.26 -8.22
N TYR A 97 -9.17 6.18 -7.65
CA TYR A 97 -8.62 7.20 -6.76
C TYR A 97 -7.38 7.80 -7.40
N PHE A 98 -7.25 9.11 -7.23
CA PHE A 98 -6.11 9.87 -7.68
C PHE A 98 -5.56 10.65 -6.50
N TYR A 99 -4.27 10.50 -6.25
CA TYR A 99 -3.58 11.11 -5.13
C TYR A 99 -2.28 11.76 -5.60
N THR A 100 -2.02 12.97 -5.11
CA THR A 100 -0.79 13.69 -5.40
C THR A 100 -0.23 14.25 -4.10
N LEU A 101 1.03 13.91 -3.81
CA LEU A 101 1.80 14.41 -2.67
C LEU A 101 2.92 15.31 -3.19
N ARG A 102 2.92 16.56 -2.74
CA ARG A 102 3.92 17.53 -3.16
C ARG A 102 5.23 17.46 -2.39
N ASP A 103 5.14 17.36 -1.07
CA ASP A 103 6.31 17.52 -0.19
C ASP A 103 6.04 17.02 1.24
N LYS A 104 7.09 17.12 2.07
CA LYS A 104 7.03 16.84 3.52
C LYS A 104 6.18 17.85 4.30
N SER A 105 5.83 19.00 3.72
CA SER A 105 5.10 20.08 4.41
C SER A 105 3.63 19.75 4.65
N GLY A 106 3.12 18.68 4.00
CA GLY A 106 1.73 18.26 4.11
C GLY A 106 0.84 18.81 2.99
N THR A 107 1.43 19.39 1.94
CA THR A 107 0.69 19.80 0.73
C THR A 107 0.26 18.56 -0.05
N ARG A 108 -1.06 18.32 -0.09
CA ARG A 108 -1.66 17.04 -0.49
C ARG A 108 -2.96 17.27 -1.24
N LEU A 109 -3.19 16.45 -2.27
CA LEU A 109 -4.39 16.45 -3.09
C LEU A 109 -4.89 15.02 -3.21
N LEU A 110 -6.13 14.79 -2.79
CA LEU A 110 -6.81 13.51 -2.90
C LEU A 110 -8.10 13.70 -3.67
N SER A 111 -8.20 13.10 -4.84
CA SER A 111 -9.40 13.08 -5.67
C SER A 111 -9.95 11.65 -5.75
N ILE A 112 -11.23 11.48 -5.46
CA ILE A 112 -11.98 10.24 -5.69
C ILE A 112 -12.77 10.44 -6.98
N LEU A 113 -12.40 9.68 -8.00
CA LEU A 113 -12.89 9.80 -9.38
C LEU A 113 -13.97 8.77 -9.74
N GLY A 114 -14.55 8.12 -8.73
CA GLY A 114 -15.72 7.28 -8.88
C GLY A 114 -16.23 6.92 -7.48
N SER A 115 -17.48 7.26 -7.20
CA SER A 115 -18.18 6.73 -6.03
C SER A 115 -19.54 6.20 -6.48
N ARG A 116 -20.11 5.31 -5.65
CA ARG A 116 -21.41 4.67 -5.87
C ARG A 116 -22.53 5.66 -6.21
N ASP A 117 -22.44 6.89 -5.71
CA ASP A 117 -23.47 7.93 -5.89
C ASP A 117 -23.21 8.84 -7.10
N SER A 118 -22.21 8.51 -7.95
CA SER A 118 -21.73 9.38 -9.04
C SER A 118 -21.23 10.75 -8.57
N ILE A 119 -20.96 10.89 -7.27
CA ILE A 119 -20.34 12.08 -6.69
C ILE A 119 -18.84 11.86 -6.66
N TYR A 120 -18.14 12.79 -7.28
CA TYR A 120 -16.69 12.87 -7.29
C TYR A 120 -16.32 13.85 -6.19
N THR A 121 -15.40 13.48 -5.31
CA THR A 121 -14.97 14.33 -4.22
C THR A 121 -13.48 14.59 -4.35
N CYS A 122 -13.07 15.81 -4.06
CA CYS A 122 -11.67 16.19 -4.04
C CYS A 122 -11.37 16.96 -2.75
N TRP A 123 -10.37 16.51 -2.02
CA TRP A 123 -9.82 17.24 -0.88
C TRP A 123 -8.42 17.70 -1.21
N ALA A 124 -8.11 18.94 -0.88
CA ALA A 124 -6.74 19.42 -0.93
C ALA A 124 -6.36 20.18 0.34
N VAL A 125 -5.08 20.13 0.65
CA VAL A 125 -4.43 20.89 1.72
C VAL A 125 -3.19 21.54 1.10
N ASN A 126 -3.05 22.84 1.29
CA ASN A 126 -1.83 23.60 0.97
C ASN A 126 -1.35 24.37 2.21
N ASP A 127 -0.33 25.20 2.07
CA ASP A 127 0.26 25.99 3.16
C ASP A 127 -0.66 27.10 3.69
N LYS A 128 -1.67 27.51 2.92
CA LYS A 128 -2.59 28.62 3.23
C LYS A 128 -3.95 28.14 3.72
N TYR A 129 -4.50 27.07 3.17
CA TYR A 129 -5.84 26.59 3.49
C TYR A 129 -6.05 25.12 3.09
N ALA A 130 -7.18 24.56 3.52
CA ALA A 130 -7.68 23.26 3.11
C ALA A 130 -9.09 23.39 2.52
N PHE A 131 -9.44 22.55 1.55
CA PHE A 131 -10.76 22.60 0.91
C PHE A 131 -11.27 21.24 0.48
N GLU A 132 -12.59 21.17 0.30
CA GLU A 132 -13.34 20.03 -0.20
C GLU A 132 -14.21 20.47 -1.38
N LEU A 133 -14.10 19.77 -2.51
CA LEU A 133 -14.90 19.98 -3.70
C LEU A 133 -15.73 18.74 -4.01
N ASN A 134 -16.91 18.94 -4.60
CA ASN A 134 -17.73 17.88 -5.17
C ASN A 134 -18.15 18.19 -6.60
N ARG A 135 -18.33 17.17 -7.44
CA ARG A 135 -19.02 17.28 -8.74
C ARG A 135 -19.84 16.03 -9.06
N LYS A 136 -20.88 16.19 -9.87
CA LYS A 136 -21.79 15.09 -10.28
C LYS A 136 -21.37 14.47 -11.62
N GLY A 137 -20.19 13.88 -11.69
CA GLY A 137 -19.66 13.32 -12.94
C GLY A 137 -18.48 14.10 -13.51
N PRO A 138 -17.70 13.51 -14.45
CA PRO A 138 -16.47 14.11 -14.96
C PRO A 138 -16.66 15.41 -15.75
N SER A 139 -17.81 15.58 -16.41
CA SER A 139 -18.13 16.76 -17.23
C SER A 139 -18.75 17.92 -16.46
N ASN A 140 -19.14 17.69 -15.19
CA ASN A 140 -19.74 18.72 -14.36
C ASN A 140 -18.65 19.57 -13.69
N PRO A 141 -18.89 20.88 -13.49
CA PRO A 141 -17.95 21.74 -12.80
C PRO A 141 -17.81 21.32 -11.33
N TRP A 142 -16.64 21.60 -10.76
CA TRP A 142 -16.41 21.44 -9.33
C TRP A 142 -17.19 22.47 -8.53
N LEU A 143 -17.77 22.04 -7.42
CA LEU A 143 -18.47 22.88 -6.46
C LEU A 143 -17.71 22.87 -5.14
N LEU A 144 -17.42 24.05 -4.61
CA LEU A 144 -16.82 24.19 -3.28
C LEU A 144 -17.83 23.75 -2.21
N VAL A 145 -17.47 22.74 -1.42
CA VAL A 145 -18.29 22.22 -0.33
C VAL A 145 -17.86 22.83 0.99
N ARG A 146 -16.54 22.84 1.25
CA ARG A 146 -15.96 23.35 2.48
C ARG A 146 -14.61 23.99 2.21
N ILE A 147 -14.28 24.99 3.01
CA ILE A 147 -12.96 25.61 3.06
C ILE A 147 -12.59 25.92 4.50
N ASN A 148 -11.32 25.79 4.83
CA ASN A 148 -10.77 26.19 6.11
C ASN A 148 -9.45 26.95 5.90
N GLY A 149 -9.41 28.21 6.36
CA GLY A 149 -8.22 29.06 6.27
C GLY A 149 -7.09 28.69 7.24
N ASN A 150 -7.34 27.78 8.18
CA ASN A 150 -6.29 27.15 8.98
C ASN A 150 -6.11 25.69 8.53
N PRO A 151 -5.12 25.39 7.67
CA PRO A 151 -4.94 24.04 7.17
C PRO A 151 -4.69 23.04 8.30
N LYS A 152 -4.02 23.43 9.40
CA LYS A 152 -3.61 22.52 10.49
C LYS A 152 -4.75 22.12 11.43
N ASP A 153 -5.77 22.97 11.58
CA ASP A 153 -6.88 22.77 12.53
C ASP A 153 -8.17 22.31 11.81
N SER A 154 -8.06 21.90 10.55
CA SER A 154 -9.23 21.60 9.75
C SER A 154 -9.63 20.13 9.89
N PHE A 155 -10.94 19.88 10.06
CA PHE A 155 -11.52 18.55 9.81
C PHE A 155 -11.10 18.01 8.44
N ILE A 156 -10.90 18.88 7.44
CA ILE A 156 -10.41 18.50 6.12
C ILE A 156 -8.97 17.99 6.20
N HIS A 157 -8.10 18.57 7.01
CA HIS A 157 -6.76 18.06 7.25
C HIS A 157 -6.80 16.78 8.08
N SER A 158 -7.65 16.67 9.10
CA SER A 158 -7.84 15.40 9.80
C SER A 158 -8.39 14.33 8.88
N TYR A 159 -9.34 14.65 8.00
CA TYR A 159 -9.99 13.71 7.08
C TYR A 159 -9.10 13.39 5.89
N ALA A 160 -8.39 14.35 5.30
CA ALA A 160 -7.36 14.10 4.30
C ALA A 160 -6.25 13.28 4.94
N SER A 161 -5.76 13.66 6.12
CA SER A 161 -4.77 12.87 6.85
C SER A 161 -5.30 11.48 7.21
N MET A 162 -6.57 11.32 7.60
CA MET A 162 -7.18 10.03 7.92
C MET A 162 -7.49 9.20 6.69
N ALA A 163 -8.01 9.78 5.62
CA ALA A 163 -8.21 9.11 4.34
C ALA A 163 -6.86 8.65 3.79
N LEU A 164 -5.81 9.45 4.00
CA LEU A 164 -4.44 9.07 3.64
C LEU A 164 -3.84 8.05 4.61
N HIS A 165 -4.04 8.19 5.92
CA HIS A 165 -3.59 7.23 6.93
C HIS A 165 -4.40 5.93 6.91
N ASN A 166 -5.62 5.91 6.40
CA ASN A 166 -6.46 4.71 6.35
C ASN A 166 -6.45 4.06 4.95
N HIS A 167 -6.16 4.82 3.88
CA HIS A 167 -6.14 4.27 2.52
C HIS A 167 -4.76 4.26 1.83
N ASN A 168 -3.84 5.21 2.06
CA ASN A 168 -2.72 5.43 1.11
C ASN A 168 -1.29 5.54 1.68
N ASP A 169 -1.06 6.06 2.89
CA ASP A 169 0.26 6.01 3.56
C ASP A 169 0.61 4.56 3.93
N TYR A 170 -0.39 3.68 4.04
CA TYR A 170 -0.20 2.27 4.38
C TYR A 170 -0.02 1.35 3.18
N TRP A 171 -0.42 1.69 1.94
CA TRP A 171 -0.40 0.70 0.85
C TRP A 171 0.54 1.06 -0.30
N SER A 172 0.66 2.34 -0.64
CA SER A 172 1.51 2.77 -1.76
C SER A 172 2.98 2.98 -1.36
N THR A 173 3.23 3.42 -0.13
CA THR A 173 4.56 3.73 0.41
C THR A 173 4.98 2.83 1.57
N SER A 174 4.10 1.93 2.01
CA SER A 174 4.36 0.99 3.10
C SER A 174 3.87 -0.41 2.70
N PRO A 175 4.59 -1.14 1.84
CA PRO A 175 4.19 -2.47 1.37
C PRO A 175 4.04 -3.53 2.48
N PHE A 176 4.22 -3.13 3.74
CA PHE A 176 4.21 -3.93 4.94
C PHE A 176 2.83 -3.95 5.59
N VAL A 177 1.75 -4.13 4.83
CA VAL A 177 0.38 -4.12 5.34
C VAL A 177 -0.40 -5.34 4.87
N LEU A 178 -0.99 -6.04 5.83
CA LEU A 178 -1.97 -7.08 5.58
C LEU A 178 -3.35 -6.48 5.85
N TYR A 179 -4.08 -6.20 4.78
CA TYR A 179 -5.35 -5.48 4.81
C TYR A 179 -5.26 -4.17 5.62
N LYS A 180 -5.58 -4.16 6.91
CA LYS A 180 -5.58 -2.93 7.72
C LYS A 180 -4.56 -2.95 8.87
N ILE A 181 -3.82 -4.05 9.08
CA ILE A 181 -2.75 -4.13 10.08
C ILE A 181 -1.40 -4.05 9.37
N SER A 182 -0.54 -3.14 9.82
CA SER A 182 0.87 -3.19 9.39
C SER A 182 1.60 -4.37 10.00
N LEU A 183 2.53 -4.96 9.24
CA LEU A 183 3.41 -6.02 9.72
C LEU A 183 4.23 -5.57 10.94
N GLU A 184 4.63 -4.30 11.00
CA GLU A 184 5.25 -3.73 12.20
C GLU A 184 4.35 -3.84 13.44
N GLN A 185 3.07 -3.49 13.30
CA GLN A 185 2.11 -3.61 14.39
C GLN A 185 1.85 -5.08 14.74
N LEU A 186 1.81 -5.97 13.74
CA LEU A 186 1.62 -7.41 13.92
C LEU A 186 2.77 -8.05 14.70
N VAL A 187 4.02 -7.79 14.31
CA VAL A 187 5.22 -8.33 14.96
C VAL A 187 5.38 -7.80 16.39
N LYS A 188 4.90 -6.57 16.66
CA LYS A 188 4.92 -5.97 18.00
C LYS A 188 3.78 -6.45 18.91
N GLN A 189 2.84 -7.27 18.44
CA GLN A 189 1.74 -7.72 19.28
C GLN A 189 2.24 -8.65 20.39
N PRO A 190 1.78 -8.48 21.64
CA PRO A 190 2.10 -9.42 22.71
C PRO A 190 1.70 -10.85 22.32
N GLY A 191 2.66 -11.78 22.41
CA GLY A 191 2.47 -13.19 22.05
C GLY A 191 2.56 -13.48 20.55
N PHE A 192 2.88 -12.51 19.69
CA PHE A 192 3.29 -12.80 18.32
C PHE A 192 4.52 -13.72 18.33
N GLU A 193 4.47 -14.77 17.54
CA GLU A 193 5.53 -15.74 17.42
C GLU A 193 5.73 -16.15 15.95
N VAL A 194 7.00 -16.22 15.53
CA VAL A 194 7.40 -16.92 14.31
C VAL A 194 7.54 -18.41 14.65
N VAL A 195 6.57 -19.20 14.18
CA VAL A 195 6.50 -20.64 14.43
C VAL A 195 7.57 -21.37 13.62
N HIS A 196 7.73 -20.97 12.36
CA HIS A 196 8.68 -21.55 11.43
C HIS A 196 9.13 -20.49 10.43
N ALA A 197 10.40 -20.56 10.01
CA ALA A 197 10.90 -19.80 8.89
C ALA A 197 11.72 -20.72 7.99
N GLU A 198 11.51 -20.63 6.68
CA GLU A 198 12.25 -21.42 5.70
C GLU A 198 12.63 -20.55 4.49
N GLN A 199 13.75 -20.91 3.87
CA GLN A 199 14.17 -20.31 2.61
C GLN A 199 13.45 -21.01 1.46
N ILE A 200 12.93 -20.24 0.51
CA ILE A 200 12.26 -20.73 -0.68
C ILE A 200 12.99 -20.16 -1.90
N ASP A 201 13.46 -21.03 -2.77
CA ASP A 201 14.03 -20.63 -4.05
C ASP A 201 12.91 -20.51 -5.10
N LYS A 202 12.70 -19.30 -5.63
CA LYS A 202 11.72 -19.03 -6.69
C LYS A 202 12.44 -18.46 -7.91
N GLY A 203 12.87 -19.34 -8.81
CA GLY A 203 13.70 -18.98 -9.94
C GLY A 203 15.11 -18.61 -9.49
N GLN A 204 15.51 -17.35 -9.69
CA GLN A 204 16.81 -16.82 -9.23
C GLN A 204 16.73 -16.06 -7.91
N GLN A 205 15.54 -15.96 -7.30
CA GLN A 205 15.31 -15.21 -6.08
C GLN A 205 15.31 -16.14 -4.87
N GLN A 206 16.06 -15.75 -3.83
CA GLN A 206 16.00 -16.36 -2.51
C GLN A 206 14.96 -15.62 -1.67
N LEU A 207 13.85 -16.29 -1.41
CA LEU A 207 12.74 -15.76 -0.62
C LEU A 207 12.72 -16.43 0.75
N VAL A 208 11.99 -15.83 1.70
CA VAL A 208 11.82 -16.39 3.04
C VAL A 208 10.34 -16.52 3.34
N ARG A 209 9.87 -17.73 3.62
CA ARG A 209 8.53 -17.95 4.14
C ARG A 209 8.57 -17.96 5.66
N VAL A 210 7.75 -17.11 6.26
CA VAL A 210 7.62 -16.96 7.71
C VAL A 210 6.22 -17.40 8.09
N GLU A 211 6.12 -18.51 8.81
CA GLU A 211 4.89 -18.96 9.45
C GLU A 211 4.79 -18.34 10.83
N PHE A 212 3.63 -17.77 11.14
CA PHE A 212 3.42 -17.03 12.37
C PHE A 212 2.15 -17.47 13.09
N ARG A 213 2.13 -17.15 14.38
CA ARG A 213 0.95 -17.22 15.24
C ARG A 213 0.87 -15.95 16.06
N SER A 214 -0.34 -15.46 16.29
CA SER A 214 -0.60 -14.36 17.21
C SER A 214 -1.83 -14.70 18.04
N PRO A 215 -1.80 -14.50 19.37
CA PRO A 215 -2.97 -14.72 20.19
C PRO A 215 -4.08 -13.76 19.77
N LYS A 216 -5.31 -14.24 19.84
CA LYS A 216 -6.49 -13.41 19.65
C LYS A 216 -6.42 -12.24 20.63
N LYS A 217 -6.31 -11.01 20.11
CA LYS A 217 -6.39 -9.82 20.96
C LYS A 217 -7.75 -9.81 21.65
N VAL A 218 -7.73 -9.60 22.96
CA VAL A 218 -8.93 -9.18 23.68
C VAL A 218 -9.21 -7.75 23.21
N ALA A 219 -10.37 -7.52 22.60
CA ALA A 219 -10.79 -6.22 22.11
C ALA A 219 -10.53 -5.16 23.20
N VAL A 220 -9.84 -4.08 22.83
CA VAL A 220 -9.68 -2.95 23.74
C VAL A 220 -11.02 -2.22 23.75
N LEU A 221 -11.76 -2.34 24.85
CA LEU A 221 -13.03 -1.65 25.08
C LEU A 221 -12.88 -0.16 24.73
N GLY A 222 -13.53 0.29 23.64
CA GLY A 222 -13.54 1.71 23.22
C GLY A 222 -13.13 1.97 21.76
N SER A 223 -12.59 0.98 21.04
CA SER A 223 -12.39 1.06 19.58
C SER A 223 -13.74 0.91 18.87
N SER A 224 -14.23 1.96 18.21
CA SER A 224 -15.46 1.93 17.40
C SER A 224 -15.27 1.29 16.02
N SER A 225 -14.04 0.90 15.67
CA SER A 225 -13.74 0.16 14.44
C SER A 225 -13.89 -1.34 14.67
N ILE A 226 -14.44 -2.04 13.68
CA ILE A 226 -14.43 -3.51 13.62
C ILE A 226 -12.99 -3.98 13.91
N ASP A 227 -12.79 -4.60 15.07
CA ASP A 227 -11.49 -5.14 15.43
C ASP A 227 -11.30 -6.44 14.63
N TYR A 228 -10.16 -6.65 14.02
CA TYR A 228 -9.82 -7.91 13.34
C TYR A 228 -8.44 -8.36 13.84
N CYS A 229 -8.23 -9.67 13.88
CA CYS A 229 -7.01 -10.26 14.41
C CYS A 229 -6.50 -11.37 13.49
N TYR A 230 -5.25 -11.26 13.06
CA TYR A 230 -4.52 -12.32 12.37
C TYR A 230 -4.06 -13.35 13.40
N GLU A 231 -4.72 -14.51 13.46
CA GLU A 231 -4.43 -15.54 14.47
C GLU A 231 -3.22 -16.39 14.10
N ASN A 232 -3.08 -16.73 12.82
CA ASN A 232 -1.99 -17.54 12.29
C ASN A 232 -1.95 -17.43 10.76
N GLY A 233 -0.84 -17.84 10.18
CA GLY A 233 -0.68 -17.83 8.74
C GLY A 233 0.78 -17.97 8.34
N TRP A 234 1.04 -17.69 7.07
CA TRP A 234 2.38 -17.55 6.53
C TRP A 234 2.46 -16.36 5.60
N ILE A 235 3.66 -15.82 5.47
CA ILE A 235 3.98 -14.72 4.56
C ILE A 235 5.30 -15.05 3.87
N ILE A 236 5.37 -14.88 2.55
CA ILE A 236 6.59 -14.99 1.76
C ILE A 236 7.17 -13.58 1.59
N PHE A 237 8.42 -13.42 1.99
CA PHE A 237 9.16 -12.17 1.98
C PHE A 237 10.34 -12.22 1.00
N ASP A 238 10.70 -11.06 0.47
CA ASP A 238 11.97 -10.83 -0.20
C ASP A 238 12.95 -10.07 0.72
N PRO A 239 13.92 -10.75 1.34
CA PRO A 239 14.85 -10.12 2.28
C PRO A 239 15.79 -9.11 1.61
N GLU A 240 16.13 -9.29 0.33
CA GLU A 240 17.02 -8.38 -0.40
C GLU A 240 16.33 -7.05 -0.73
N ARG A 241 15.01 -7.05 -0.86
CA ARG A 241 14.19 -5.88 -1.16
C ARG A 241 13.42 -5.40 0.07
N TYR A 242 14.13 -5.13 1.17
CA TYR A 242 13.55 -4.58 2.40
C TYR A 242 12.54 -5.49 3.13
N TRP A 243 12.61 -6.81 2.95
CA TRP A 243 11.62 -7.74 3.52
C TRP A 243 10.19 -7.38 3.12
N ILE A 244 9.98 -7.04 1.85
CA ILE A 244 8.64 -6.79 1.31
C ILE A 244 7.87 -8.11 1.20
N PRO A 245 6.57 -8.14 1.59
CA PRO A 245 5.73 -9.32 1.42
C PRO A 245 5.34 -9.47 -0.05
N LEU A 246 5.49 -10.68 -0.59
CA LEU A 246 5.11 -11.03 -1.96
C LEU A 246 3.80 -11.81 -2.02
N GLU A 247 3.57 -12.64 -1.01
CA GLU A 247 2.39 -13.50 -0.92
C GLU A 247 2.12 -13.81 0.55
N TYR A 248 0.86 -13.92 0.95
CA TYR A 248 0.51 -14.32 2.31
C TYR A 248 -0.79 -15.10 2.33
N LYS A 249 -0.91 -15.97 3.33
CA LYS A 249 -2.15 -16.62 3.68
C LYS A 249 -2.34 -16.60 5.18
N ALA A 250 -3.46 -16.09 5.67
CA ALA A 250 -3.69 -15.96 7.10
C ALA A 250 -5.14 -16.19 7.51
N SER A 251 -5.32 -16.75 8.70
CA SER A 251 -6.60 -16.85 9.39
C SER A 251 -6.86 -15.53 10.12
N VAL A 252 -7.98 -14.89 9.78
CA VAL A 252 -8.44 -13.62 10.33
C VAL A 252 -9.74 -13.83 11.07
N THR A 253 -9.78 -13.38 12.32
CA THR A 253 -11.01 -13.32 13.11
C THR A 253 -11.51 -11.89 13.15
N TRP A 254 -12.70 -11.67 12.60
CA TRP A 254 -13.41 -10.40 12.65
C TRP A 254 -14.23 -10.33 13.94
N LEU A 255 -13.91 -9.37 14.78
CA LEU A 255 -14.56 -9.10 16.05
C LEU A 255 -15.67 -8.06 15.82
N GLY A 256 -16.90 -8.49 16.06
CA GLY A 256 -18.10 -7.66 15.98
C GLY A 256 -19.22 -8.33 16.78
N ALA A 257 -20.49 -7.98 16.50
CA ALA A 257 -21.64 -8.65 17.12
C ALA A 257 -21.67 -10.18 16.86
N GLN A 258 -21.00 -10.62 15.79
CA GLN A 258 -20.76 -12.03 15.50
C GLN A 258 -19.29 -12.22 15.12
N GLU A 259 -18.64 -13.20 15.75
CA GLU A 259 -17.28 -13.60 15.38
C GLU A 259 -17.32 -14.32 14.03
N ILE A 260 -16.62 -13.77 13.03
CA ILE A 260 -16.47 -14.39 11.72
C ILE A 260 -15.02 -14.80 11.57
N LYS A 261 -14.77 -16.07 11.25
CA LYS A 261 -13.45 -16.53 10.87
C LYS A 261 -13.34 -16.59 9.36
N THR A 262 -12.31 -15.94 8.84
CA THR A 262 -11.99 -15.96 7.42
C THR A 262 -10.56 -16.39 7.21
N GLU A 263 -10.31 -16.99 6.06
CA GLU A 263 -8.99 -17.20 5.49
C GLU A 263 -8.77 -16.14 4.41
N GLU A 264 -7.74 -15.35 4.58
CA GLU A 264 -7.32 -14.34 3.61
C GLU A 264 -6.07 -14.86 2.89
N HIS A 265 -6.06 -14.77 1.57
CA HIS A 265 -4.90 -15.03 0.73
C HIS A 265 -4.67 -13.81 -0.15
N GLY A 266 -3.45 -13.28 -0.16
CA GLY A 266 -3.11 -12.15 -1.02
C GLY A 266 -1.76 -12.32 -1.68
N ALA A 267 -1.63 -11.76 -2.87
CA ALA A 267 -0.42 -11.72 -3.68
C ALA A 267 -0.13 -10.28 -4.09
N MET A 268 1.14 -9.89 -4.04
CA MET A 268 1.60 -8.53 -4.25
C MET A 268 2.69 -8.51 -5.32
N GLU A 269 2.52 -7.63 -6.31
CA GLU A 269 3.54 -7.33 -7.30
C GLU A 269 4.12 -5.95 -7.05
N TYR A 270 5.43 -5.84 -7.24
CA TYR A 270 6.18 -4.61 -7.04
C TYR A 270 6.79 -4.14 -8.35
N THR A 271 6.80 -2.83 -8.54
CA THR A 271 7.64 -2.16 -9.53
C THR A 271 8.72 -1.37 -8.81
N LYS A 272 9.68 -0.84 -9.57
CA LYS A 272 10.73 0.03 -9.04
C LYS A 272 10.47 1.47 -9.48
N ILE A 273 10.71 2.40 -8.56
CA ILE A 273 10.85 3.84 -8.85
C ILE A 273 12.31 4.26 -8.56
N SER A 274 12.61 5.57 -8.50
CA SER A 274 13.98 6.08 -8.40
C SER A 274 14.84 5.32 -7.41
N HIS A 275 16.11 5.12 -7.80
CA HIS A 275 17.11 4.38 -7.02
C HIS A 275 16.64 2.98 -6.61
N GLU A 276 15.95 2.29 -7.52
CA GLU A 276 15.52 0.89 -7.39
C GLU A 276 14.57 0.64 -6.20
N LEU A 277 13.91 1.68 -5.68
CA LEU A 277 13.03 1.56 -4.52
C LEU A 277 11.75 0.78 -4.92
N PRO A 278 11.45 -0.37 -4.26
CA PRO A 278 10.26 -1.14 -4.60
C PRO A 278 9.00 -0.42 -4.11
N VAL A 279 8.02 -0.29 -4.99
CA VAL A 279 6.69 0.22 -4.66
C VAL A 279 5.62 -0.73 -5.19
N LEU A 280 4.50 -0.80 -4.48
CA LEU A 280 3.41 -1.70 -4.83
C LEU A 280 2.87 -1.30 -6.21
N LYS A 281 2.76 -2.28 -7.11
CA LYS A 281 2.20 -2.13 -8.46
C LYS A 281 0.81 -2.75 -8.52
N GLN A 282 0.65 -3.91 -7.90
CA GLN A 282 -0.60 -4.65 -7.90
C GLN A 282 -0.75 -5.44 -6.60
N MET A 283 -1.97 -5.54 -6.12
CA MET A 283 -2.34 -6.47 -5.07
C MET A 283 -3.62 -7.21 -5.46
N ASP A 284 -3.53 -8.53 -5.47
CA ASP A 284 -4.68 -9.42 -5.59
C ASP A 284 -4.96 -10.02 -4.21
N GLY A 285 -6.22 -10.15 -3.85
CA GLY A 285 -6.60 -10.79 -2.61
C GLY A 285 -7.91 -11.54 -2.69
N ARG A 286 -8.02 -12.58 -1.88
CA ARG A 286 -9.19 -13.41 -1.74
C ARG A 286 -9.49 -13.65 -0.27
N ILE A 287 -10.71 -13.35 0.16
CA ILE A 287 -11.17 -13.59 1.53
C ILE A 287 -12.27 -14.64 1.48
N LYS A 288 -12.01 -15.79 2.12
CA LYS A 288 -12.94 -16.90 2.27
C LYS A 288 -13.42 -17.01 3.71
N GLY A 289 -14.72 -17.05 3.94
CA GLY A 289 -15.25 -17.08 5.31
C GLY A 289 -16.40 -18.05 5.52
N LYS A 290 -16.58 -18.47 6.78
CA LYS A 290 -17.83 -19.05 7.28
C LYS A 290 -18.14 -18.43 8.63
N SER A 291 -19.42 -18.15 8.92
CA SER A 291 -19.82 -17.70 10.25
C SER A 291 -19.60 -18.82 11.26
N THR A 292 -19.16 -18.46 12.47
CA THR A 292 -18.97 -19.41 13.58
C THR A 292 -20.30 -19.96 14.13
N LYS A 293 -21.43 -19.27 13.87
CA LYS A 293 -22.76 -19.64 14.40
C LYS A 293 -23.57 -20.57 13.48
N GLY A 294 -22.93 -21.26 12.55
CA GLY A 294 -23.60 -22.22 11.65
C GLY A 294 -24.51 -21.61 10.58
N ILE A 295 -24.60 -20.27 10.51
CA ILE A 295 -25.20 -19.57 9.37
C ILE A 295 -24.13 -19.51 8.27
N PRO A 296 -24.27 -20.19 7.14
CA PRO A 296 -23.32 -20.10 6.05
C PRO A 296 -23.35 -18.68 5.48
N VAL A 297 -22.41 -17.84 5.94
CA VAL A 297 -22.04 -16.63 5.23
C VAL A 297 -20.89 -17.05 4.34
N GLU A 298 -21.23 -17.43 3.10
CA GLU A 298 -20.22 -17.67 2.07
C GLU A 298 -19.65 -16.32 1.67
N LEU A 299 -18.55 -15.94 2.33
CA LEU A 299 -17.72 -14.82 1.91
C LEU A 299 -16.71 -15.40 0.93
N ASP A 300 -16.75 -14.94 -0.31
CA ASP A 300 -15.73 -15.19 -1.32
C ASP A 300 -15.46 -13.87 -2.06
N PHE A 301 -14.80 -12.95 -1.36
CA PHE A 301 -14.42 -11.69 -1.94
C PHE A 301 -13.15 -11.87 -2.74
N VAL A 302 -13.13 -11.41 -3.97
CA VAL A 302 -11.90 -11.25 -4.75
C VAL A 302 -11.71 -9.77 -4.97
N PHE A 303 -10.60 -9.22 -4.49
CA PHE A 303 -10.23 -7.84 -4.76
C PHE A 303 -8.94 -7.80 -5.56
N ARG A 304 -8.87 -6.81 -6.46
CA ARG A 304 -7.65 -6.42 -7.15
C ARG A 304 -7.47 -4.93 -6.96
N THR A 305 -6.25 -4.52 -6.71
CA THR A 305 -5.89 -3.11 -6.66
C THR A 305 -4.64 -2.91 -7.49
N GLU A 306 -4.72 -2.01 -8.47
CA GLU A 306 -3.59 -1.59 -9.30
C GLU A 306 -3.14 -0.20 -8.86
N TYR A 307 -1.83 -0.02 -8.86
CA TYR A 307 -1.14 1.18 -8.40
C TYR A 307 -0.26 1.68 -9.54
N LEU A 308 -0.42 2.95 -9.89
CA LEU A 308 0.50 3.69 -10.74
C LEU A 308 1.17 4.75 -9.89
N ILE A 309 2.40 4.47 -9.47
CA ILE A 309 3.20 5.36 -8.64
C ILE A 309 4.28 5.98 -9.51
N ARG A 310 4.38 7.30 -9.51
CA ARG A 310 5.36 8.07 -10.27
C ARG A 310 5.98 9.12 -9.37
N GLU A 311 7.26 9.41 -9.58
CA GLU A 311 7.85 10.62 -9.04
C GLU A 311 7.34 11.82 -9.80
N TYR A 312 6.74 12.73 -9.06
CA TYR A 312 6.13 13.93 -9.61
C TYR A 312 6.30 15.03 -8.57
N VAL A 313 6.86 16.17 -8.99
CA VAL A 313 6.99 17.36 -8.15
C VAL A 313 5.88 18.32 -8.58
N PRO A 314 4.67 18.22 -8.01
CA PRO A 314 3.56 19.06 -8.39
C PRO A 314 3.83 20.52 -7.96
N SER A 315 3.27 21.46 -8.72
CA SER A 315 3.40 22.89 -8.37
C SER A 315 2.43 23.26 -7.23
N VAL A 316 2.62 24.41 -6.55
CA VAL A 316 1.67 24.86 -5.50
C VAL A 316 0.28 25.03 -6.10
N GLU A 317 0.25 25.54 -7.32
CA GLU A 317 -0.94 25.98 -8.05
C GLU A 317 -1.94 24.82 -8.23
N GLU A 318 -1.47 23.58 -8.38
CA GLU A 318 -2.31 22.37 -8.46
C GLU A 318 -3.15 22.12 -7.20
N PHE A 319 -2.74 22.69 -6.06
CA PHE A 319 -3.42 22.58 -4.77
C PHE A 319 -4.22 23.83 -4.43
N THR A 320 -4.59 24.65 -5.42
CA THR A 320 -5.37 25.88 -5.24
C THR A 320 -6.77 25.74 -5.82
N LEU A 321 -7.73 26.53 -5.35
CA LEU A 321 -9.08 26.58 -5.92
C LEU A 321 -9.06 26.97 -7.41
N SER A 322 -8.10 27.81 -7.80
CA SER A 322 -7.92 28.25 -9.19
C SER A 322 -7.60 27.09 -10.13
N ALA A 323 -6.88 26.05 -9.69
CA ALA A 323 -6.66 24.84 -10.49
C ALA A 323 -7.96 24.09 -10.82
N PHE A 324 -9.02 24.34 -10.06
CA PHE A 324 -10.36 23.77 -10.27
C PHE A 324 -11.34 24.78 -10.89
N GLY A 325 -10.86 25.95 -11.33
CA GLY A 325 -11.68 27.01 -11.92
C GLY A 325 -12.52 27.79 -10.90
N LEU A 326 -12.15 27.75 -9.62
CA LEU A 326 -12.82 28.45 -8.53
C LEU A 326 -11.97 29.65 -8.06
N PRO A 327 -12.60 30.74 -7.56
CA PRO A 327 -11.86 31.89 -7.06
C PRO A 327 -11.12 31.56 -5.75
N GLU A 328 -9.95 32.18 -5.55
CA GLU A 328 -9.21 32.09 -4.30
C GLU A 328 -9.94 32.79 -3.14
N PRO A 329 -9.71 32.38 -1.88
CA PRO A 329 -10.32 33.00 -0.72
C PRO A 329 -9.79 34.43 -0.51
N VAL A 330 -10.65 35.32 -0.05
CA VAL A 330 -10.26 36.72 0.26
C VAL A 330 -9.15 36.72 1.31
N GLY A 331 -8.07 37.47 1.03
CA GLY A 331 -6.91 37.58 1.93
C GLY A 331 -5.85 36.50 1.72
N VAL A 332 -6.05 35.54 0.83
CA VAL A 332 -4.97 34.63 0.41
C VAL A 332 -4.17 35.30 -0.70
N GLU A 333 -2.97 35.77 -0.33
CA GLU A 333 -1.98 36.26 -1.29
C GLU A 333 -0.96 35.15 -1.57
N TRP A 334 -0.95 34.70 -2.83
CA TRP A 334 0.08 33.82 -3.34
C TRP A 334 1.31 34.64 -3.74
N GLU A 335 2.49 34.18 -3.36
CA GLU A 335 3.75 34.75 -3.84
C GLU A 335 3.79 34.62 -5.36
N ARG A 336 3.49 35.71 -6.07
CA ARG A 336 3.58 35.71 -7.52
C ARG A 336 5.06 35.55 -7.86
N PRO A 337 5.43 34.60 -8.74
CA PRO A 337 6.82 34.48 -9.15
C PRO A 337 7.29 35.85 -9.63
N VAL A 338 8.38 36.33 -9.02
CA VAL A 338 8.96 37.62 -9.38
C VAL A 338 9.19 37.58 -10.88
N ARG A 339 8.53 38.50 -11.60
CA ARG A 339 8.59 38.59 -13.06
C ARG A 339 9.97 39.11 -13.45
N TRP A 340 11.02 38.28 -13.33
CA TRP A 340 12.42 38.64 -13.61
C TRP A 340 12.60 39.20 -15.02
N TYR A 341 11.77 38.76 -15.97
CA TYR A 341 11.74 39.32 -17.31
C TYR A 341 11.38 40.82 -17.32
N LEU A 342 10.57 41.33 -16.38
CA LEU A 342 10.32 42.77 -16.23
C LEU A 342 11.59 43.50 -15.81
N TRP A 343 12.40 42.91 -14.93
CA TRP A 343 13.69 43.47 -14.55
C TRP A 343 14.70 43.42 -15.69
N LEU A 344 14.73 42.34 -16.48
CA LEU A 344 15.60 42.27 -17.66
C LEU A 344 15.16 43.21 -18.78
N THR A 345 13.86 43.36 -19.03
CA THR A 345 13.35 44.32 -20.02
C THR A 345 13.62 45.76 -19.58
N LEU A 346 13.48 46.06 -18.29
CA LEU A 346 13.86 47.35 -17.72
C LEU A 346 15.38 47.59 -17.88
N ALA A 347 16.22 46.62 -17.53
CA ALA A 347 17.67 46.72 -17.68
C ALA A 347 18.06 46.92 -19.16
N GLY A 348 17.46 46.14 -20.07
CA GLY A 348 17.67 46.28 -21.51
C GLY A 348 17.27 47.66 -22.03
N MET A 349 16.13 48.20 -21.57
CA MET A 349 15.67 49.55 -21.93
C MET A 349 16.65 50.62 -21.44
N VAL A 350 17.13 50.51 -20.20
CA VAL A 350 18.14 51.43 -19.63
C VAL A 350 19.44 51.38 -20.44
N CYS A 351 19.92 50.18 -20.81
CA CYS A 351 21.10 50.03 -21.65
C CYS A 351 20.92 50.63 -23.05
N LEU A 352 19.75 50.46 -23.68
CA LEU A 352 19.45 51.07 -24.98
C LEU A 352 19.43 52.60 -24.92
N VAL A 353 18.81 53.18 -23.90
CA VAL A 353 18.79 54.63 -23.69
C VAL A 353 20.20 55.15 -23.46
N ALA A 354 20.97 54.51 -22.57
CA ALA A 354 22.36 54.88 -22.33
C ALA A 354 23.21 54.80 -23.61
N GLY A 355 23.08 53.70 -24.36
CA GLY A 355 23.76 53.52 -25.65
C GLY A 355 23.39 54.60 -26.66
N GLY A 356 22.10 54.97 -26.76
CA GLY A 356 21.63 56.05 -27.61
C GLY A 356 22.20 57.42 -27.22
N VAL A 357 22.27 57.72 -25.91
CA VAL A 357 22.88 58.96 -25.40
C VAL A 357 24.38 58.99 -25.68
N PHE A 358 25.11 57.90 -25.41
CA PHE A 358 26.55 57.82 -25.70
C PHE A 358 26.85 57.95 -27.20
N TYR A 359 26.03 57.33 -28.07
CA TYR A 359 26.15 57.46 -29.52
C TYR A 359 25.89 58.89 -30.00
N TRP A 360 24.90 59.57 -29.43
CA TRP A 360 24.62 60.97 -29.77
C TRP A 360 25.76 61.91 -29.31
N LEU A 361 26.29 61.70 -28.10
CA LEU A 361 27.41 62.48 -27.58
C LEU A 361 28.70 62.27 -28.38
N SER A 362 29.00 61.04 -28.81
CA SER A 362 30.20 60.76 -29.62
C SER A 362 30.13 61.44 -30.99
N ARG A 363 28.95 61.45 -31.62
CA ARG A 363 28.73 62.13 -32.90
C ARG A 363 28.91 63.65 -32.81
N ARG A 364 28.53 64.28 -31.70
CA ARG A 364 28.76 65.72 -31.47
C ARG A 364 30.24 66.06 -31.34
N ARG A 365 31.05 65.18 -30.71
CA ARG A 365 32.50 65.40 -30.60
C ARG A 365 33.20 65.26 -31.95
N ALA A 366 32.77 64.30 -32.78
CA ALA A 366 33.36 64.08 -34.10
C ALA A 366 33.06 65.19 -35.13
N GLY A 367 32.02 66.00 -34.93
CA GLY A 367 31.67 67.12 -35.82
C GLY A 367 32.23 68.48 -35.41
N GLY A 368 33.06 68.54 -34.36
CA GLY A 368 33.65 69.79 -33.84
C GLY A 368 35.08 70.09 -34.33
N GLU A 369 35.65 69.23 -35.17
CA GLU A 369 36.92 69.47 -35.88
C GLU A 369 36.62 69.74 -37.36
N SER A 370 36.24 70.97 -37.67
CA SER A 370 36.22 71.49 -39.04
C SER A 370 36.57 72.96 -39.06
#